data_AF-A0A7J9QHN9-F1
#
_entry.id   AF-A0A7J9QHN9-F1
#
_cell.length_a   1.000
_cell.length_b   1.000
_cell.length_c   1.000
_cell.angle_alpha   90.00
_cell.angle_beta   90.00
_cell.angle_gamma   90.00
#
_symmetry.space_group_name_H-M   'P 1'
#
loop_
_entity.id
_entity.type
_entity.pdbx_description
1 polymer ?
#
loop_
_entity_poly.entity_id
_entity_poly.type
_entity_poly.pdbx_seq_one_letter_code
_entity_poly.pdbx_strand_id
1 'polypeptide(L)'
;MKESHIRKIHYSTALGAIGLVALHISVRFSTGSFASSLSYEFVVANYQNLTYAILLELILILVSVHGFNGLRGILLDYRSGYKYEKAVNWGCFISTISLIAYGTMTIILANFIELY
;
A
#
# COMPACT_ATOMS: atom_id res chain seq x y z
N MET A 1 -18.20 -13.40 -3.24
CA MET A 1 -17.85 -13.26 -1.81
C MET A 1 -19.04 -12.67 -1.06
N LYS A 2 -19.32 -13.11 0.18
CA LYS A 2 -20.35 -12.48 1.01
C LYS A 2 -19.84 -11.12 1.49
N GLU A 3 -20.69 -10.09 1.52
CA GLU A 3 -20.35 -8.73 1.99
C GLU A 3 -19.67 -8.70 3.38
N SER A 4 -20.00 -9.66 4.25
CA SER A 4 -19.34 -9.82 5.54
C SER A 4 -17.82 -10.04 5.47
N HIS A 5 -17.32 -10.67 4.40
CA HIS A 5 -15.89 -10.92 4.22
C HIS A 5 -15.16 -9.68 3.75
N ILE A 6 -15.77 -8.92 2.83
CA ILE A 6 -15.20 -7.66 2.33
C ILE A 6 -15.02 -6.67 3.48
N ARG A 7 -16.04 -6.55 4.34
CA ARG A 7 -15.93 -5.70 5.55
C ARG A 7 -14.84 -6.17 6.50
N LYS A 8 -14.76 -7.48 6.79
CA LYS A 8 -13.70 -8.03 7.65
C LYS A 8 -12.31 -7.70 7.12
N ILE A 9 -12.08 -7.91 5.82
CA ILE A 9 -10.82 -7.57 5.14
C ILE A 9 -10.54 -6.07 5.28
N HIS A 10 -11.52 -5.21 5.03
CA HIS A 10 -11.34 -3.76 5.11
C HIS A 10 -10.92 -3.30 6.52
N TYR A 11 -11.56 -3.81 7.57
CA TYR A 11 -11.20 -3.47 8.95
C TYR A 11 -9.86 -4.07 9.39
N SER A 12 -9.56 -5.33 9.02
CA SER A 12 -8.29 -5.95 9.39
C SER A 12 -7.12 -5.26 8.70
N THR A 13 -7.29 -4.90 7.43
CA THR A 13 -6.26 -4.16 6.67
C THR A 13 -6.08 -2.74 7.20
N ALA A 14 -7.15 -2.07 7.64
CA ALA A 14 -7.06 -0.77 8.30
C ALA A 14 -6.21 -0.85 9.58
N LEU A 15 -6.50 -1.81 10.46
CA LEU A 15 -5.80 -1.95 11.73
C LEU A 15 -4.30 -2.24 11.53
N GLY A 16 -3.98 -3.16 10.61
CA GLY A 16 -2.58 -3.45 10.26
C GLY A 16 -1.88 -2.25 9.63
N ALA A 17 -2.56 -1.52 8.73
CA ALA A 17 -2.01 -0.35 8.08
C ALA A 17 -1.68 0.77 9.09
N ILE A 18 -2.54 1.03 10.07
CA ILE A 18 -2.28 2.06 11.10
C ILE A 18 -0.94 1.81 11.80
N GLY A 19 -0.71 0.58 12.28
CA GLY A 19 0.52 0.25 13.00
C GLY A 19 1.76 0.34 12.12
N LEU A 20 1.73 -0.26 10.93
CA LEU A 20 2.89 -0.27 10.04
C LEU A 20 3.19 1.10 9.44
N VAL A 21 2.17 1.88 9.07
CA VAL A 21 2.37 3.25 8.57
C VAL A 21 2.90 4.16 9.68
N ALA A 22 2.41 4.04 10.91
CA ALA A 22 2.97 4.78 12.04
C ALA A 22 4.46 4.47 12.25
N LEU A 23 4.85 3.19 12.18
CA LEU A 23 6.24 2.76 12.26
C LEU A 23 7.07 3.26 11.06
N HIS A 24 6.51 3.23 9.85
CA HIS A 24 7.17 3.79 8.67
C HIS A 24 7.46 5.28 8.84
N ILE A 25 6.48 6.04 9.31
CA ILE A 25 6.61 7.47 9.58
C ILE A 25 7.64 7.71 10.68
N SER A 26 7.64 6.93 11.77
CA SER A 26 8.61 7.13 12.86
C SER A 26 10.06 6.96 12.39
N VAL A 27 10.33 6.01 11.48
CA VAL A 27 11.67 5.82 10.88
C VAL A 27 12.11 7.06 10.09
N ARG A 28 11.17 7.77 9.44
CA ARG A 28 11.50 9.03 8.73
C ARG A 28 11.95 10.14 9.69
N PHE A 29 11.49 10.13 10.94
CA PHE A 29 11.90 11.10 11.94
C PHE A 29 13.11 10.68 12.78
N SER A 30 13.51 9.40 12.76
CA SER A 30 14.61 8.89 13.60
C SER A 30 16.00 9.03 12.99
N THR A 31 16.14 9.65 11.82
CA THR A 31 17.36 9.61 10.97
C THR A 31 18.14 10.94 10.99
N GLY A 32 18.05 11.66 12.10
CA GLY A 32 18.68 12.97 12.32
C GLY A 32 17.85 14.13 11.77
N SER A 33 17.56 14.13 10.46
CA SER A 33 16.67 15.10 9.82
C SER A 33 15.66 14.43 8.89
N PHE A 34 14.48 15.01 8.77
CA PHE A 34 13.48 14.52 7.83
C PHE A 34 13.99 14.57 6.37
N ALA A 35 14.75 15.62 6.02
CA ALA A 35 15.30 15.78 4.68
C ALA A 35 16.30 14.67 4.31
N SER A 36 17.21 14.31 5.23
CA SER A 36 18.15 13.19 5.02
C SER A 36 17.42 11.85 4.89
N SER A 37 16.29 11.68 5.59
CA SER A 37 15.44 10.48 5.47
C SER A 37 14.80 10.29 4.08
N LEU A 38 14.83 11.33 3.24
CA LEU A 38 14.27 11.33 1.89
C LEU A 38 15.35 11.33 0.79
N SER A 39 16.64 11.30 1.16
CA SER A 39 17.71 11.22 0.17
C SER A 39 17.59 9.91 -0.62
N TYR A 40 18.05 9.95 -1.87
CA TYR A 40 18.01 8.80 -2.76
C TYR A 40 18.72 7.59 -2.14
N GLU A 41 19.92 7.82 -1.62
CA GLU A 41 20.77 6.80 -0.99
C GLU A 41 20.09 6.18 0.22
N PHE A 42 19.48 7.01 1.08
CA PHE A 42 18.78 6.53 2.25
C PHE A 42 17.53 5.72 1.88
N VAL A 43 16.79 6.14 0.85
CA VAL A 43 15.61 5.41 0.37
C VAL A 43 16.00 4.07 -0.26
N VAL A 44 17.04 4.03 -1.10
CA VAL A 44 17.55 2.79 -1.70
C VAL A 44 18.07 1.84 -0.62
N ALA A 45 18.83 2.34 0.36
CA ALA A 45 19.30 1.53 1.49
C ALA A 45 18.15 0.90 2.29
N ASN A 46 17.02 1.61 2.42
CA ASN A 46 15.81 1.07 3.04
C ASN A 46 15.15 -0.04 2.21
N TYR A 47 15.14 0.07 0.88
CA TYR A 47 14.66 -1.00 0.00
C TYR A 47 15.57 -2.22 0.01
N GLN A 48 16.87 -2.03 0.24
CA GLN A 48 17.87 -3.11 0.32
C GLN A 48 17.93 -3.78 1.70
N ASN A 49 17.47 -3.09 2.75
CA ASN A 49 17.32 -3.69 4.07
C ASN A 49 16.12 -4.66 4.08
N LEU A 50 16.38 -5.97 4.19
CA LEU A 50 15.34 -7.00 4.12
C LEU A 50 14.17 -6.76 5.09
N THR A 51 14.47 -6.40 6.35
CA THR A 51 13.43 -6.17 7.37
C THR A 51 12.54 -4.98 6.99
N TYR A 52 13.14 -3.89 6.53
CA TYR A 52 12.39 -2.71 6.14
C TYR A 52 11.67 -2.90 4.80
N ALA A 53 12.26 -3.64 3.85
CA ALA A 53 11.60 -4.03 2.60
C ALA A 53 10.33 -4.86 2.84
N ILE A 54 10.36 -5.81 3.77
CA ILE A 54 9.17 -6.58 4.19
C ILE A 54 8.12 -5.64 4.79
N LEU A 55 8.51 -4.70 5.65
CA LEU A 55 7.60 -3.70 6.20
C LEU A 55 6.95 -2.86 5.09
N LEU A 56 7.72 -2.39 4.10
CA LEU A 56 7.22 -1.61 2.97
C LEU A 56 6.26 -2.41 2.09
N GLU A 57 6.55 -3.68 1.81
CA GLU A 57 5.68 -4.58 1.06
C GLU A 57 4.35 -4.83 1.80
N LEU A 58 4.42 -5.05 3.12
CA LEU A 58 3.21 -5.22 3.93
C LEU A 58 2.36 -3.94 3.93
N ILE A 59 2.96 -2.76 4.05
CA ILE A 59 2.25 -1.49 3.92
C ILE A 59 1.60 -1.37 2.54
N LEU A 60 2.35 -1.65 1.47
CA LEU A 60 1.86 -1.59 0.10
C LEU A 60 0.60 -2.45 -0.07
N ILE A 61 0.63 -3.71 0.37
CA ILE A 61 -0.51 -4.63 0.27
C ILE A 61 -1.67 -4.13 1.12
N LEU A 62 -1.45 -3.83 2.41
CA LEU A 62 -2.53 -3.47 3.33
C LEU A 62 -3.21 -2.16 2.93
N VAL A 63 -2.44 -1.12 2.60
CA VAL A 63 -2.98 0.18 2.21
C VAL A 63 -3.67 0.10 0.84
N SER A 64 -3.12 -0.64 -0.12
CA SER A 64 -3.78 -0.83 -1.43
C SER A 64 -5.13 -1.51 -1.27
N VAL A 65 -5.17 -2.65 -0.57
CA VAL A 65 -6.41 -3.40 -0.35
C VAL A 65 -7.42 -2.58 0.47
N HIS A 66 -6.97 -1.91 1.55
CA HIS A 66 -7.83 -1.07 2.38
C HIS A 66 -8.41 0.10 1.56
N GLY A 67 -7.54 0.86 0.90
CA GLY A 67 -7.87 2.08 0.17
C GLY A 67 -8.81 1.83 -1.00
N PHE A 68 -8.52 0.84 -1.85
CA PHE A 68 -9.39 0.54 -2.99
C PHE A 68 -10.71 -0.13 -2.58
N ASN A 69 -10.75 -0.92 -1.50
CA ASN A 69 -12.03 -1.40 -0.96
C ASN A 69 -12.87 -0.27 -0.35
N GLY A 70 -12.23 0.71 0.31
CA GLY A 70 -12.91 1.91 0.80
C GLY A 70 -13.46 2.76 -0.33
N LEU A 71 -12.64 3.02 -1.36
CA LEU A 71 -13.05 3.74 -2.57
C LEU A 71 -14.21 3.02 -3.28
N ARG A 72 -14.14 1.69 -3.42
CA ARG A 72 -15.24 0.88 -3.95
C ARG A 72 -16.53 1.15 -3.17
N GLY A 73 -16.48 1.13 -1.83
CA GLY A 73 -17.63 1.42 -0.99
C GLY A 73 -18.23 2.80 -1.28
N ILE A 74 -17.39 3.85 -1.23
CA ILE A 74 -17.80 5.24 -1.51
C ILE A 74 -18.45 5.37 -2.90
N LEU A 75 -17.85 4.77 -3.93
CA LEU A 75 -18.35 4.85 -5.29
C LEU A 75 -19.68 4.12 -5.48
N LEU A 76 -19.88 2.96 -4.84
CA LEU A 76 -21.14 2.21 -4.88
C LEU A 76 -22.26 2.92 -4.10
N ASP A 77 -21.91 3.63 -3.02
CA ASP A 77 -22.86 4.46 -2.27
C ASP A 77 -23.27 5.71 -3.05
N TYR A 78 -22.38 6.24 -3.90
CA TYR A 78 -22.65 7.42 -4.73
C TYR A 78 -23.64 7.16 -5.87
N ARG A 79 -23.59 5.98 -6.50
CA ARG A 79 -24.45 5.64 -7.65
C ARG A 79 -24.71 4.14 -7.72
N SER A 80 -25.96 3.78 -8.03
CA SER A 80 -26.38 2.40 -8.29
C SER A 80 -26.54 2.09 -9.78
N GLY A 81 -26.48 0.80 -10.12
CA GLY A 81 -26.79 0.28 -11.46
C GLY A 81 -25.78 -0.76 -11.95
N TYR A 82 -26.30 -1.85 -12.52
CA TYR A 82 -25.51 -3.04 -12.87
C TYR A 82 -24.18 -2.75 -13.60
N LYS A 83 -24.21 -1.93 -14.66
CA LYS A 83 -23.01 -1.59 -15.44
C LYS A 83 -21.99 -0.79 -14.61
N TYR A 84 -22.48 0.16 -13.82
CA TYR A 84 -21.64 1.02 -12.98
C TYR A 84 -21.02 0.22 -11.84
N GLU A 85 -21.82 -0.58 -11.13
CA GLU A 85 -21.35 -1.44 -10.05
C GLU A 85 -20.29 -2.43 -10.55
N LYS A 86 -20.52 -3.06 -11.70
CA LYS A 86 -19.53 -3.96 -12.32
C LYS A 86 -18.22 -3.24 -12.65
N ALA A 87 -18.31 -2.02 -13.19
CA ALA A 87 -17.14 -1.21 -13.51
C ALA A 87 -16.37 -0.80 -12.25
N VAL A 88 -17.04 -0.37 -11.18
CA VAL A 88 -16.41 0.00 -9.90
C VAL A 88 -15.73 -1.22 -9.26
N ASN A 89 -16.41 -2.36 -9.23
CA ASN A 89 -15.85 -3.60 -8.67
C ASN A 89 -14.57 -4.02 -9.40
N TRP A 90 -14.61 -4.11 -10.74
CA TRP A 90 -13.45 -4.51 -11.52
C TRP A 90 -12.34 -3.46 -11.54
N GLY A 91 -12.71 -2.18 -11.61
CA GLY A 91 -11.75 -1.07 -11.57
C GLY A 91 -10.95 -1.07 -10.27
N CYS A 92 -11.61 -1.12 -9.12
CA CYS A 92 -10.92 -1.15 -7.83
C CYS A 92 -10.07 -2.41 -7.66
N PHE A 93 -10.55 -3.57 -8.14
CA PHE A 93 -9.78 -4.81 -8.09
C PHE A 93 -8.51 -4.73 -8.94
N ILE A 94 -8.62 -4.33 -10.21
CA ILE A 94 -7.48 -4.19 -11.11
C ILE A 94 -6.49 -3.16 -10.55
N SER A 95 -6.97 -1.99 -10.09
CA SER A 95 -6.10 -0.97 -9.51
C SER A 95 -5.33 -1.47 -8.29
N THR A 96 -5.96 -2.30 -7.44
CA THR A 96 -5.27 -2.93 -6.31
C THR A 96 -4.11 -3.82 -6.78
N ILE A 97 -4.38 -4.72 -7.73
CA ILE A 97 -3.36 -5.65 -8.25
C ILE A 97 -2.25 -4.89 -8.97
N SER A 98 -2.60 -3.91 -9.80
CA SER A 98 -1.64 -3.10 -10.54
C SER A 98 -0.73 -2.30 -9.61
N LEU A 99 -1.27 -1.69 -8.55
CA LEU A 99 -0.47 -0.92 -7.60
C LEU A 99 0.48 -1.81 -6.80
N ILE A 100 0.00 -2.96 -6.33
CA ILE A 100 0.84 -3.96 -5.64
C ILE A 100 1.95 -4.43 -6.58
N ALA A 101 1.62 -4.91 -7.78
CA ALA A 101 2.62 -5.41 -8.72
C ALA A 101 3.70 -4.36 -9.05
N TYR A 102 3.30 -3.11 -9.31
CA TYR A 102 4.23 -2.03 -9.60
C TYR A 102 5.11 -1.65 -8.40
N GLY A 103 4.53 -1.58 -7.20
CA GLY A 103 5.27 -1.30 -5.97
C GLY A 103 6.24 -2.42 -5.59
N THR A 104 5.82 -3.68 -5.68
CA THR A 104 6.70 -4.84 -5.46
C THR A 104 7.85 -4.86 -6.47
N MET A 105 7.57 -4.58 -7.74
CA MET A 105 8.62 -4.45 -8.77
C MET A 105 9.61 -3.33 -8.43
N THR A 106 9.15 -2.21 -7.89
CA THR A 106 10.02 -1.11 -7.43
C THR A 106 10.97 -1.59 -6.32
N ILE A 107 10.46 -2.32 -5.33
CA ILE A 107 11.29 -2.86 -4.23
C ILE A 107 12.33 -3.85 -4.78
N ILE A 108 11.92 -4.75 -5.68
CA ILE A 108 12.82 -5.73 -6.31
C ILE A 108 13.90 -5.03 -7.13
N LEU A 109 13.52 -4.09 -8.01
CA LEU A 109 14.48 -3.38 -8.85
C LEU A 109 15.46 -2.53 -8.03
N ALA A 110 14.98 -1.89 -6.97
CA ALA A 110 15.83 -1.11 -6.06
C ALA A 110 16.91 -1.97 -5.37
N ASN A 111 16.67 -3.27 -5.19
CA ASN A 111 17.68 -4.17 -4.62
C ASN A 111 18.89 -4.39 -5.55
N PHE A 112 18.77 -4.10 -6.85
CA PHE A 112 19.87 -4.22 -7.82
C PHE A 112 20.66 -2.92 -8.03
N ILE A 113 20.31 -1.83 -7.34
CA ILE A 113 21.00 -0.55 -7.46
C ILE A 113 22.29 -0.58 -6.64
N GLU A 114 23.44 -0.31 -7.26
CA GLU A 114 24.70 -0.13 -6.54
C GLU A 114 24.79 1.31 -5.99
N LEU A 115 25.02 1.42 -4.68
CA LEU A 115 25.32 2.70 -4.01
C LEU A 115 26.83 2.91 -4.01
N TYR A 116 27.25 4.11 -4.44
CA TYR A 116 28.65 4.55 -4.55
C TYR A 116 29.19 5.16 -3.25
#